data_AF-A0A0A1DS06-F1
#
_entry.id   AF-A0A0A1DS06-F1
#
_cell.length_a   1.000
_cell.length_b   1.000
_cell.length_c   1.000
_cell.angle_alpha   90.00
_cell.angle_beta   90.00
_cell.angle_gamma   90.00
#
_symmetry.space_group_name_H-M   'P 1'
#
loop_
_entity.id
_entity.type
_entity.pdbx_description
1 polymer ?
#
loop_
_entity_poly.entity_id
_entity_poly.type
_entity_poly.pdbx_seq_one_letter_code
_entity_poly.pdbx_strand_id
1 'polypeptide(L)'
;MSHDPSPSRPARPFTRQSTVLELSSTLPGRAFKALIVRQLPPVATEKERQELEDMTVGLPLETLVELSEGKLTWGIADSVLDLANGKPHRLIPRGVGAGAGALKKVASAVRR
;
A
#
# COMPACT_ATOMS: atom_id res chain seq x y z
N MET A 1 -15.44 -31.01 -12.72
CA MET A 1 -15.14 -29.89 -11.80
C MET A 1 -14.62 -28.74 -12.65
N SER A 2 -15.49 -27.80 -13.01
CA SER A 2 -15.13 -26.67 -13.86
C SER A 2 -14.59 -25.55 -12.97
N HIS A 3 -13.28 -25.32 -13.01
CA HIS A 3 -12.70 -24.08 -12.48
C HIS A 3 -12.97 -22.98 -13.49
N ASP A 4 -13.94 -22.13 -13.19
CA ASP A 4 -14.14 -20.84 -13.85
C ASP A 4 -13.25 -19.82 -13.13
N PRO A 5 -12.12 -19.35 -13.71
CA PRO A 5 -11.37 -18.24 -13.16
C PRO A 5 -11.98 -16.91 -13.61
N SER A 6 -13.31 -16.75 -13.46
CA SER A 6 -13.91 -15.43 -13.56
C SER A 6 -13.28 -14.55 -12.48
N PRO A 7 -12.69 -13.39 -12.81
CA PRO A 7 -12.24 -12.45 -11.80
C PRO A 7 -13.49 -11.97 -11.07
N SER A 8 -13.76 -12.59 -9.93
CA SER A 8 -14.85 -12.26 -9.03
C SER A 8 -14.77 -10.76 -8.79
N ARG A 9 -15.81 -10.04 -9.25
CA ARG A 9 -16.01 -8.61 -9.02
C ARG A 9 -15.49 -8.26 -7.62
N PRO A 10 -14.57 -7.28 -7.45
CA PRO A 10 -13.85 -7.08 -6.19
C PRO A 10 -14.86 -7.03 -5.04
N ALA A 11 -14.78 -8.06 -4.19
CA ALA A 11 -15.74 -8.30 -3.13
C ALA A 11 -15.47 -7.26 -2.05
N ARG A 12 -16.14 -6.10 -2.16
CA ARG A 12 -16.21 -5.17 -1.05
C ARG A 12 -16.90 -5.87 0.13
N PRO A 13 -16.43 -5.69 1.37
CA PRO A 13 -15.40 -4.75 1.77
C PRO A 13 -13.96 -5.26 1.51
N PHE A 14 -13.08 -4.36 1.08
CA PHE A 14 -11.64 -4.62 1.09
C PHE A 14 -11.13 -4.73 2.53
N THR A 15 -10.20 -5.65 2.76
CA THR A 15 -9.61 -5.91 4.08
C THR A 15 -8.08 -5.90 3.99
N ARG A 16 -7.39 -6.13 5.10
CA ARG A 16 -5.91 -6.25 5.14
C ARG A 16 -5.37 -7.43 4.32
N GLN A 17 -6.22 -8.43 4.07
CA GLN A 17 -5.93 -9.57 3.19
C GLN A 17 -6.11 -9.22 1.71
N SER A 18 -6.73 -8.09 1.38
CA SER A 18 -6.85 -7.64 0.00
C SER A 18 -5.50 -7.23 -0.55
N THR A 19 -5.29 -7.53 -1.83
CA THR A 19 -4.05 -7.19 -2.54
C THR A 19 -4.08 -5.76 -3.07
N VAL A 20 -2.91 -5.21 -3.38
CA VAL A 20 -2.83 -3.88 -4.02
C VAL A 20 -3.47 -3.91 -5.41
N LEU A 21 -3.35 -5.04 -6.11
CA LEU A 21 -3.99 -5.25 -7.40
C LEU A 21 -5.52 -5.17 -7.28
N GLU A 22 -6.13 -5.82 -6.29
CA GLU A 22 -7.57 -5.73 -6.04
C GLU A 22 -8.03 -4.30 -5.72
N LEU A 23 -7.25 -3.60 -4.88
CA LEU A 23 -7.52 -2.21 -4.50
C LEU A 23 -7.43 -1.25 -5.69
N SER A 24 -6.61 -1.55 -6.70
CA SER A 24 -6.45 -0.75 -7.93
C SER A 24 -7.72 -0.65 -8.79
N SER A 25 -8.77 -1.40 -8.45
CA SER A 25 -10.13 -1.18 -8.94
C SER A 25 -10.76 0.14 -8.45
N THR A 26 -10.13 0.82 -7.49
CA THR A 26 -10.56 2.12 -6.91
C THR A 26 -9.52 3.22 -7.15
N LEU A 27 -9.95 4.50 -7.14
CA LEU A 27 -9.02 5.63 -7.28
C LEU A 27 -7.92 5.67 -6.19
N PRO A 28 -8.24 5.52 -4.88
CA PRO A 28 -7.22 5.47 -3.84
C PRO A 28 -6.24 4.31 -4.02
N GLY A 29 -6.73 3.13 -4.42
CA GLY A 29 -5.88 1.98 -4.66
C GLY A 29 -4.98 2.13 -5.88
N ARG A 30 -5.41 2.82 -6.94
CA ARG A 30 -4.54 3.16 -8.09
C ARG A 30 -3.41 4.09 -7.68
N ALA A 31 -3.72 5.14 -6.91
CA ALA A 31 -2.72 6.06 -6.39
C ALA A 31 -1.73 5.32 -5.48
N PHE A 32 -2.23 4.45 -4.60
CA PHE A 32 -1.40 3.63 -3.73
C PHE A 32 -0.48 2.68 -4.53
N LYS A 33 -1.02 1.97 -5.53
CA LYS A 33 -0.22 1.13 -6.45
C LYS A 33 0.93 1.91 -7.07
N ALA A 34 0.65 3.12 -7.60
CA ALA A 34 1.67 3.95 -8.23
C ALA A 34 2.80 4.34 -7.25
N LEU A 35 2.48 4.59 -5.97
CA LEU A 35 3.48 4.86 -4.93
C LEU A 35 4.35 3.63 -4.64
N ILE A 36 3.75 2.44 -4.52
CA ILE A 36 4.50 1.19 -4.32
C ILE A 36 5.43 0.92 -5.49
N VAL A 37 4.92 0.99 -6.72
CA VAL A 37 5.71 0.75 -7.94
C VAL A 37 6.88 1.73 -8.06
N ARG A 38 6.69 2.99 -7.65
CA ARG A 38 7.76 4.00 -7.65
C ARG A 38 8.87 3.72 -6.62
N GLN A 39 8.58 2.95 -5.58
CA GLN A 39 9.55 2.58 -4.55
C GLN A 39 10.26 1.25 -4.83
N LEU A 40 9.87 0.53 -5.89
CA LEU A 40 10.54 -0.70 -6.28
C LEU A 40 12.00 -0.44 -6.66
N PRO A 41 12.91 -1.37 -6.32
CA PRO A 41 14.30 -1.26 -6.73
C PRO A 41 14.40 -1.25 -8.27
N PRO A 42 15.41 -0.55 -8.82
CA PRO A 42 15.68 -0.60 -10.25
C PRO A 42 16.13 -2.01 -10.65
N VAL A 43 15.75 -2.41 -11.86
CA VAL A 43 16.10 -3.71 -12.46
C VAL A 43 16.67 -3.49 -13.87
N ALA A 44 17.33 -4.51 -14.42
CA ALA A 44 18.06 -4.39 -15.68
C ALA A 44 17.14 -4.40 -16.91
N THR A 45 16.01 -5.11 -16.82
CA THR A 45 15.09 -5.29 -17.95
C THR A 45 13.65 -4.91 -17.61
N GLU A 46 12.85 -4.51 -18.61
CA GLU A 46 11.43 -4.23 -18.41
C GLU A 46 10.64 -5.48 -18.02
N LYS A 47 11.08 -6.67 -18.47
CA LYS A 47 10.45 -7.94 -18.09
C LYS A 47 10.60 -8.20 -16.59
N GLU A 48 11.82 -8.08 -16.05
CA GLU A 48 12.06 -8.17 -14.61
C GLU A 48 11.27 -7.11 -13.84
N ARG A 49 11.10 -5.93 -14.44
CA ARG A 49 10.37 -4.81 -13.82
C ARG A 49 8.90 -5.15 -13.66
N GLN A 50 8.31 -5.69 -14.72
CA GLN A 50 6.92 -6.12 -14.73
C GLN A 50 6.70 -7.30 -13.78
N GLU A 51 7.60 -8.30 -13.79
CA GLU A 51 7.53 -9.44 -12.87
C GLU A 51 7.61 -9.00 -11.40
N LEU A 52 8.52 -8.08 -11.07
CA LEU A 52 8.65 -7.53 -9.72
C LEU A 52 7.43 -6.70 -9.31
N GLU A 53 6.90 -5.89 -10.23
CA GLU A 53 5.66 -5.16 -9.99
C GLU A 53 4.51 -6.12 -9.70
N ASP A 54 4.28 -7.11 -10.56
CA ASP A 54 3.18 -8.06 -10.44
C ASP A 54 3.27 -8.89 -9.15
N MET A 55 4.48 -9.34 -8.79
CA MET A 55 4.75 -10.00 -7.51
C MET A 55 4.41 -9.07 -6.34
N THR A 56 4.89 -7.83 -6.35
CA THR A 56 4.73 -6.92 -5.21
C THR A 56 3.28 -6.49 -5.02
N VAL A 57 2.58 -6.17 -6.10
CA VAL A 57 1.18 -5.70 -6.03
C VAL A 57 0.19 -6.83 -5.82
N GLY A 58 0.61 -8.08 -6.07
CA GLY A 58 -0.12 -9.30 -5.73
C GLY A 58 -0.04 -9.67 -4.25
N LEU A 59 0.84 -9.05 -3.46
CA LEU A 59 0.91 -9.29 -2.02
C LEU A 59 -0.29 -8.66 -1.28
N PRO A 60 -0.79 -9.31 -0.21
CA PRO A 60 -1.72 -8.68 0.73
C PRO A 60 -1.14 -7.42 1.37
N LEU A 61 -2.00 -6.45 1.70
CA LEU A 61 -1.57 -5.24 2.41
C LEU A 61 -0.86 -5.53 3.73
N GLU A 62 -1.32 -6.54 4.48
CA GLU A 62 -0.67 -6.98 5.73
C GLU A 62 0.79 -7.37 5.48
N THR A 63 1.03 -8.25 4.50
CA THR A 63 2.37 -8.68 4.13
C THR A 63 3.23 -7.51 3.69
N LEU A 64 2.67 -6.55 2.94
CA LEU A 64 3.41 -5.35 2.55
C LEU A 64 3.80 -4.49 3.75
N VAL A 65 2.92 -4.31 4.74
CA VAL A 65 3.23 -3.55 5.97
C VAL A 65 4.36 -4.24 6.75
N GLU A 66 4.29 -5.56 6.90
CA GLU A 66 5.28 -6.36 7.61
C GLU A 66 6.67 -6.30 6.95
N LEU A 67 6.72 -6.41 5.62
CA LEU A 67 7.97 -6.36 4.85
C LEU A 67 8.53 -4.94 4.70
N SER A 68 7.75 -3.91 4.99
CA SER A 68 8.14 -2.52 4.71
C SER A 68 9.17 -1.94 5.69
N GLU A 69 9.51 -2.67 6.76
CA GLU A 69 10.41 -2.22 7.83
C GLU A 69 9.99 -0.85 8.41
N GLY A 70 8.67 -0.60 8.46
CA GLY A 70 8.08 0.64 8.98
C GLY A 70 7.92 1.78 7.97
N LYS A 71 8.31 1.63 6.70
CA LYS A 71 8.04 2.65 5.65
C LYS A 71 6.55 2.73 5.31
N LEU A 72 5.88 1.59 5.27
CA LEU A 72 4.44 1.44 5.22
C LEU A 72 3.95 1.06 6.61
N THR A 73 3.09 1.90 7.20
CA THR A 73 2.53 1.66 8.54
C THR A 73 1.10 1.16 8.43
N TRP A 74 0.63 0.46 9.47
CA TRP A 74 -0.78 0.07 9.60
C TRP A 74 -1.75 1.25 9.48
N GLY A 75 -1.38 2.44 9.95
CA GLY A 75 -2.20 3.65 9.78
C GLY A 75 -2.38 4.06 8.32
N ILE A 76 -1.33 3.92 7.49
CA ILE A 76 -1.41 4.18 6.05
C ILE A 76 -2.27 3.10 5.37
N ALA A 77 -2.01 1.83 5.66
CA ALA A 77 -2.77 0.71 5.07
C ALA A 77 -4.27 0.81 5.40
N ASP A 78 -4.62 1.03 6.66
CA ASP A 78 -6.02 1.18 7.10
C ASP A 78 -6.67 2.43 6.49
N SER A 79 -5.93 3.53 6.30
CA SER A 79 -6.45 4.73 5.62
C SER A 79 -6.77 4.47 4.15
N VAL A 80 -5.91 3.73 3.44
CA VAL A 80 -6.18 3.32 2.06
C VAL A 80 -7.42 2.43 1.99
N LEU A 81 -7.59 1.50 2.93
CA LEU A 81 -8.77 0.65 3.04
C LEU A 81 -10.05 1.45 3.31
N ASP A 82 -10.00 2.41 4.23
CA ASP A 82 -11.14 3.28 4.53
C ASP A 82 -11.56 4.09 3.30
N LEU A 83 -10.61 4.63 2.55
CA LEU A 83 -10.88 5.36 1.31
C LEU A 83 -11.42 4.44 0.21
N ALA A 84 -10.80 3.27 0.00
CA ALA A 84 -11.24 2.29 -1.01
C ALA A 84 -12.64 1.74 -0.71
N ASN A 85 -13.00 1.64 0.57
CA ASN A 85 -14.32 1.23 1.05
C ASN A 85 -15.34 2.38 1.13
N GLY A 86 -14.98 3.62 0.77
CA GLY A 86 -15.88 4.77 0.80
C GLY A 86 -16.25 5.24 2.22
N LYS A 87 -15.38 5.02 3.20
CA LYS A 87 -15.55 5.40 4.62
C LYS A 87 -14.54 6.47 5.05
N PRO A 88 -14.49 7.66 4.41
CA PRO A 88 -13.48 8.68 4.72
C PRO A 88 -13.58 9.26 6.13
N HIS A 89 -14.75 9.14 6.78
CA HIS A 89 -14.96 9.55 8.17
C HIS A 89 -14.21 8.68 9.19
N ARG A 90 -13.69 7.52 8.78
CA ARG A 90 -12.90 6.62 9.62
C ARG A 90 -11.40 6.82 9.49
N LEU A 91 -10.95 7.75 8.64
CA LEU A 91 -9.54 8.10 8.49
C LEU A 91 -8.92 8.36 9.86
N ILE A 92 -8.12 7.40 10.34
CA ILE A 92 -7.55 7.48 11.67
C ILE A 92 -6.28 8.33 11.56
N PRO A 93 -6.17 9.44 12.32
CA PRO A 93 -4.93 10.21 12.39
C PRO A 93 -3.90 9.43 13.23
N ARG A 94 -3.34 8.35 12.65
CA ARG A 94 -2.30 7.51 13.28
C ARG A 94 -0.92 7.81 12.69
N GLY A 95 -0.60 9.10 12.61
CA GLY A 95 0.69 9.64 12.17
C GLY A 95 1.67 10.01 13.29
N VAL A 96 1.46 9.53 14.52
CA VAL A 96 2.36 9.83 15.66
C VAL A 96 2.88 8.52 16.24
N GLY A 97 3.88 7.93 15.57
CA GLY A 97 4.57 6.76 16.10
C GLY A 97 5.96 6.61 15.49
N ALA A 98 6.09 6.78 14.17
CA ALA A 98 7.37 6.61 13.47
C ALA A 98 7.89 7.89 12.76
N GLY A 99 7.03 8.87 12.45
CA GLY A 99 7.42 10.10 11.73
C GLY A 99 7.80 11.29 12.63
N ALA A 100 7.19 11.40 13.81
CA ALA A 100 7.44 12.54 14.71
C ALA A 100 8.88 12.57 15.25
N GLY A 101 9.50 11.40 15.48
CA GLY A 101 10.89 11.30 15.93
C GLY A 101 11.91 11.70 14.86
N ALA A 102 11.64 11.38 13.58
CA ALA A 102 12.53 11.70 12.46
C ALA A 102 12.48 13.19 12.10
N LEU A 103 11.28 13.79 12.08
CA LEU A 103 11.11 15.22 11.80
C LEU A 103 11.73 16.11 12.89
N LYS A 104 11.65 15.71 14.17
CA LYS A 104 12.24 16.46 15.28
C LYS A 104 13.77 16.49 15.21
N LYS A 105 14.41 15.40 14.75
CA LYS A 105 15.87 15.32 14.55
C LYS A 105 16.35 16.24 13.43
N VAL A 106 15.61 16.31 12.32
CA VAL A 106 15.98 17.19 11.18
C VAL A 106 15.75 18.66 11.55
N ALA A 107 14.64 18.98 12.23
CA ALA A 107 14.36 20.35 12.67
C ALA A 107 15.38 20.88 13.70
N SER A 108 15.94 20.03 14.56
CA SER A 108 17.00 20.44 15.49
C SER A 108 18.38 20.60 14.83
N ALA A 109 18.64 19.89 13.72
CA ALA A 109 19.91 19.97 12.99
C ALA A 109 20.01 21.21 12.11
N VAL A 110 18.88 21.75 11.63
CA VAL A 110 18.83 22.97 10.80
C VAL A 110 18.96 24.25 11.64
N ARG A 111 18.79 24.17 12.96
CA ARG A 111 18.82 25.33 13.87
C ARG A 111 20.15 25.49 14.63
N ARG A 112 21.24 24.86 14.16
CA ARG A 112 22.56 24.93 14.81
C ARG A 112 23.61 25.49 13.87
#